data_AF-A0AAW9W8S4-F1
#
_entry.id   AF-A0AAW9W8S4-F1
#
_cell.length_a   1.000
_cell.length_b   1.000
_cell.length_c   1.000
_cell.angle_alpha   90.00
_cell.angle_beta   90.00
_cell.angle_gamma   90.00
#
_symmetry.space_group_name_H-M   'P 1'
#
loop_
_entity.id
_entity.type
_entity.pdbx_description
1 polymer ?
#
loop_
_entity_poly.entity_id
_entity_poly.type
_entity_poly.pdbx_seq_one_letter_code
_entity_poly.pdbx_strand_id
1 'polypeptide(L)'
;MAHWIVANKPEYRIVGIDNLSSGFRENVPPEVEFVGGTVSHAAAYHPSIFVEPFDAVFHFAAFAAECLSPFVRRYTIRNVWEPTADLLNA
;
A
#
# COMPACT_ATOMS: atom_id res chain seq x y z
N MET A 1 -4.13 -6.52 9.58
CA MET A 1 -5.10 -5.42 9.59
C MET A 1 -6.31 -5.68 8.71
N ALA A 2 -6.15 -5.92 7.40
CA ALA A 2 -7.29 -6.15 6.49
C ALA A 2 -8.29 -7.21 6.98
N HIS A 3 -7.80 -8.39 7.42
CA HIS A 3 -8.63 -9.43 8.07
C HIS A 3 -9.51 -8.91 9.22
N TRP A 4 -8.96 -8.02 10.06
CA TRP A 4 -9.70 -7.48 11.19
C TRP A 4 -10.80 -6.52 10.73
N ILE A 5 -10.53 -5.68 9.72
CA ILE A 5 -11.54 -4.77 9.16
C ILE A 5 -12.66 -5.57 8.51
N VAL A 6 -12.35 -6.58 7.69
CA VAL A 6 -13.36 -7.47 7.09
C VAL A 6 -14.26 -8.10 8.16
N ALA A 7 -13.67 -8.60 9.25
CA ALA A 7 -14.42 -9.29 10.30
C ALA A 7 -15.25 -8.36 11.20
N ASN A 8 -14.81 -7.11 11.41
CA ASN A 8 -15.41 -6.22 12.42
C ASN A 8 -16.14 -5.01 11.83
N LYS A 9 -15.91 -4.72 10.54
CA LYS A 9 -16.41 -3.55 9.83
C LYS A 9 -16.84 -3.91 8.40
N PRO A 10 -17.81 -4.84 8.24
CA PRO A 10 -18.26 -5.32 6.94
C PRO A 10 -18.93 -4.25 6.07
N GLU A 11 -19.28 -3.09 6.65
CA GLU A 11 -19.85 -1.95 5.94
C GLU A 11 -18.85 -1.21 5.03
N TYR A 12 -17.55 -1.35 5.26
CA TYR A 12 -16.53 -0.69 4.42
C TYR A 12 -16.09 -1.58 3.27
N ARG A 13 -16.01 -0.97 2.08
CA ARG A 13 -15.26 -1.52 0.95
C ARG A 13 -13.76 -1.33 1.21
N ILE A 14 -12.97 -2.39 1.04
CA ILE A 14 -11.53 -2.35 1.27
C ILE A 14 -10.82 -2.57 -0.05
N VAL A 15 -9.95 -1.62 -0.42
CA VAL A 15 -9.03 -1.73 -1.55
C VAL A 15 -7.62 -1.90 -1.00
N GLY A 16 -6.87 -2.88 -1.52
CA GLY A 16 -5.50 -3.16 -1.09
C GLY A 16 -4.54 -3.09 -2.27
N ILE A 17 -3.51 -2.24 -2.17
CA ILE A 17 -2.43 -2.14 -3.16
C ILE A 17 -1.16 -2.78 -2.57
N ASP A 18 -0.60 -3.78 -3.26
CA ASP A 18 0.68 -4.38 -2.88
C ASP A 18 1.39 -4.97 -4.11
N ASN A 19 2.72 -4.89 -4.16
CA ASN A 19 3.53 -5.47 -5.23
C ASN A 19 4.03 -6.90 -4.89
N LEU A 20 3.68 -7.38 -3.69
CA LEU A 20 4.06 -8.68 -3.12
C LEU A 20 5.58 -8.88 -3.00
N SER A 21 6.37 -7.79 -2.90
CA SER A 21 7.83 -7.90 -2.78
C SER A 21 8.29 -8.61 -1.51
N SER A 22 7.49 -8.52 -0.44
CA SER A 22 7.71 -9.20 0.84
C SER A 22 6.44 -9.83 1.42
N GLY A 23 5.31 -9.71 0.71
CA GLY A 23 4.00 -10.23 1.10
C GLY A 23 3.59 -11.45 0.26
N PHE A 24 2.47 -12.06 0.62
CA PHE A 24 1.92 -13.23 -0.06
C PHE A 24 0.46 -12.97 -0.41
N ARG A 25 0.04 -13.35 -1.63
CA ARG A 25 -1.33 -13.12 -2.11
C ARG A 25 -2.37 -13.85 -1.26
N GLU A 26 -1.99 -14.98 -0.68
CA GLU A 26 -2.80 -15.83 0.18
C GLU A 26 -3.11 -15.17 1.53
N ASN A 27 -2.29 -14.21 1.96
CA ASN A 27 -2.51 -13.43 3.19
C ASN A 27 -3.50 -12.27 2.99
N VAL A 28 -3.96 -12.03 1.75
CA VAL A 28 -4.95 -11.00 1.43
C VAL A 28 -6.34 -11.64 1.47
N PRO A 29 -7.26 -11.17 2.34
CA PRO A 29 -8.63 -11.70 2.39
C PRO A 29 -9.31 -11.60 1.02
N PRO A 30 -10.15 -12.59 0.63
CA PRO A 30 -10.84 -12.58 -0.66
C PRO A 30 -11.81 -11.41 -0.83
N GLU A 31 -12.27 -10.80 0.26
CA GLU A 31 -13.17 -9.63 0.28
C GLU A 31 -12.44 -8.32 -0.04
N VAL A 32 -11.11 -8.30 -0.02
CA VAL A 32 -10.31 -7.13 -0.37
C VAL A 32 -10.18 -7.05 -1.89
N GLU A 33 -10.54 -5.89 -2.46
CA GLU A 33 -10.25 -5.56 -3.84
C GLU A 33 -8.74 -5.36 -4.01
N PHE A 34 -8.06 -6.42 -4.44
CA PHE A 34 -6.62 -6.43 -4.56
C PHE A 34 -6.14 -5.84 -5.88
N VAL A 35 -5.21 -4.89 -5.77
CA VAL A 35 -4.52 -4.27 -6.89
C VAL A 35 -3.05 -4.63 -6.79
N GLY A 36 -2.58 -5.46 -7.73
CA GLY A 36 -1.16 -5.77 -7.86
C GLY A 36 -0.40 -4.58 -8.42
N GLY A 37 0.53 -4.01 -7.65
CA GLY A 37 1.28 -2.84 -8.08
C GLY A 37 2.09 -2.19 -6.97
N THR A 38 2.98 -1.26 -7.36
CA THR A 38 3.74 -0.46 -6.39
C THR A 38 2.98 0.81 -6.03
N VAL A 39 3.14 1.23 -4.78
CA VAL A 39 2.64 2.53 -4.32
C VAL A 39 3.46 3.70 -4.88
N SER A 40 4.71 3.47 -5.30
CA SER A 40 5.54 4.50 -5.93
C SER A 40 4.87 4.99 -7.22
N HIS A 41 4.58 6.30 -7.33
CA HIS A 41 3.82 6.88 -8.44
C HIS A 41 2.44 6.23 -8.65
N ALA A 42 1.79 5.74 -7.58
CA ALA A 42 0.51 5.04 -7.67
C ALA A 42 -0.58 5.87 -8.36
N ALA A 43 -0.60 7.19 -8.18
CA ALA A 43 -1.55 8.05 -8.87
C ALA A 43 -1.37 8.02 -10.41
N ALA A 44 -0.13 7.84 -10.89
CA ALA A 44 0.17 7.75 -12.32
C ALA A 44 -0.13 6.35 -12.89
N TYR A 45 0.15 5.29 -12.13
CA TYR A 45 0.02 3.91 -12.60
C TYR A 45 -1.35 3.28 -12.32
N HIS A 46 -2.06 3.76 -11.30
CA HIS A 46 -3.36 3.27 -10.88
C HIS A 46 -4.36 4.42 -10.69
N PRO A 47 -4.56 5.29 -11.69
CA PRO A 47 -5.43 6.46 -11.56
C PRO A 47 -6.85 6.06 -11.18
N SER A 48 -7.33 4.90 -11.65
CA SER A 48 -8.67 4.35 -11.36
C SER A 48 -8.93 4.14 -9.87
N ILE A 49 -7.90 3.91 -9.05
CA ILE A 49 -8.04 3.67 -7.61
C ILE A 49 -8.27 4.99 -6.87
N PHE A 50 -7.65 6.07 -7.35
CA PHE A 50 -7.74 7.40 -6.76
C PHE A 50 -8.86 8.26 -7.36
N VAL A 51 -9.73 7.68 -8.21
CA VAL A 51 -10.89 8.40 -8.77
C VAL A 51 -11.95 8.67 -7.70
N GLU A 52 -12.14 7.73 -6.78
CA GLU A 52 -13.06 7.87 -5.66
C GLU A 52 -12.26 8.26 -4.39
N PRO A 53 -12.73 9.26 -3.62
CA PRO A 53 -12.08 9.61 -2.37
C PRO A 53 -12.22 8.47 -1.37
N PHE A 54 -11.13 8.13 -0.69
CA PHE A 54 -11.13 7.18 0.42
C PHE A 54 -11.49 7.87 1.73
N ASP A 55 -12.38 7.27 2.53
CA ASP A 55 -12.68 7.76 3.88
C ASP A 55 -11.45 7.69 4.80
N ALA A 56 -10.60 6.68 4.60
CA ALA A 56 -9.37 6.48 5.35
C ALA A 56 -8.34 5.71 4.52
N VAL A 57 -7.06 6.08 4.67
CA VAL A 57 -5.92 5.39 4.04
C VAL A 57 -4.96 4.90 5.11
N PHE A 58 -4.59 3.63 5.03
CA PHE A 58 -3.56 3.03 5.89
C PHE A 58 -2.34 2.65 5.05
N HIS A 59 -1.24 3.39 5.22
CA HIS A 59 -0.02 3.20 4.45
C HIS A 59 0.98 2.31 5.20
N PHE A 60 1.03 1.02 4.85
CA PHE A 60 1.99 0.04 5.40
C PHE A 60 3.11 -0.34 4.42
N ALA A 61 3.04 0.12 3.17
CA ALA A 61 4.01 -0.21 2.14
C ALA A 61 5.32 0.53 2.42
N ALA A 62 6.30 -0.19 2.96
CA ALA A 62 7.61 0.34 3.28
C ALA A 62 8.68 -0.76 3.20
N PHE A 63 9.88 -0.37 2.79
CA PHE A 63 11.07 -1.20 2.94
C PHE A 63 11.49 -1.30 4.41
N ALA A 64 11.12 -2.41 5.06
CA ALA A 64 11.39 -2.67 6.48
C ALA A 64 12.74 -3.38 6.67
N ALA A 65 13.85 -2.63 6.58
CA ALA A 65 15.18 -3.16 6.88
C ALA A 65 16.05 -2.12 7.59
N GLU A 66 15.95 -2.08 8.91
CA GLU A 66 16.65 -1.12 9.77
C GLU A 66 18.17 -1.15 9.55
N CYS A 67 18.80 -2.32 9.74
CA CYS A 67 20.25 -2.48 9.63
C CYS A 67 20.80 -2.31 8.21
N LEU A 68 19.94 -2.40 7.18
CA LEU A 68 20.34 -2.29 5.78
C LEU A 68 20.15 -0.86 5.24
N SER A 69 19.18 -0.11 5.77
CA SER A 69 18.82 1.24 5.32
C SER A 69 19.99 2.24 5.23
N PRO A 70 21.03 2.22 6.11
CA PRO A 70 22.18 3.10 5.95
C PRO A 70 23.05 2.75 4.74
N PHE A 71 23.01 1.51 4.25
CA PHE A 71 23.81 1.06 3.13
C PHE A 71 23.07 1.20 1.79
N VAL A 72 21.73 1.24 1.82
CA VAL A 72 20.87 1.36 0.62
C VAL A 72 19.98 2.61 0.64
N ARG A 73 20.49 3.74 1.11
CA ARG A 73 19.72 5.00 1.30
C ARG A 73 18.83 5.39 0.12
N ARG A 74 19.36 5.35 -1.11
CA ARG A 74 18.59 5.68 -2.32
C ARG A 74 17.42 4.73 -2.54
N TYR A 75 17.59 3.45 -2.20
CA TYR A 75 16.50 2.48 -2.26
C TYR A 75 15.46 2.76 -1.17
N THR A 76 15.88 3.08 0.06
CA THR A 76 14.97 3.46 1.15
C THR A 76 14.15 4.71 0.80
N ILE A 77 14.77 5.75 0.25
CA ILE A 77 14.07 6.97 -0.18
C ILE A 77 12.96 6.63 -1.19
N ARG A 78 13.28 5.85 -2.22
CA ARG A 78 12.35 5.47 -3.30
C ARG A 78 11.20 4.55 -2.88
N ASN A 79 11.39 3.75 -1.83
CA ASN A 79 10.45 2.71 -1.42
C ASN A 79 9.76 3.00 -0.07
N VAL A 80 10.06 4.13 0.56
CA VAL A 80 9.42 4.55 1.82
C VAL A 80 9.01 6.02 1.74
N TRP A 81 9.92 6.92 1.36
CA TRP A 81 9.71 8.36 1.50
C TRP A 81 8.96 8.96 0.32
N GLU A 82 9.45 8.71 -0.90
CA GLU A 82 8.80 9.18 -2.14
C GLU A 82 7.35 8.66 -2.23
N PRO A 83 7.05 7.36 -1.97
CA PRO A 83 5.68 6.88 -2.08
C PRO A 83 4.74 7.44 -1.01
N THR A 84 5.24 7.69 0.21
CA THR A 84 4.44 8.39 1.23
C THR A 84 4.10 9.80 0.77
N ALA A 85 5.06 10.53 0.20
CA ALA A 85 4.81 11.87 -0.34
C ALA A 85 3.82 11.84 -1.52
N ASP A 86 3.96 10.87 -2.42
CA ASP A 86 3.03 10.67 -3.55
C ASP A 86 1.59 10.45 -3.05
N LEU A 87 1.39 9.61 -2.04
CA LEU A 87 0.07 9.35 -1.46
C LEU A 87 -0.54 10.57 -0.76
N LEU A 88 0.28 11.41 -0.12
CA LEU A 88 -0.20 12.63 0.53
C LEU A 88 -0.59 13.73 -0.46
N ASN A 89 -0.01 13.71 -1.66
CA ASN A 89 -0.26 14.68 -2.73
C ASN A 89 -1.35 14.25 -3.71
N ALA A 90 -1.78 12.99 -3.65
CA ALA A 90 -2.89 12.45 -4.45
C ALA A 90 -4.24 12.96 -3.93
#